data_AF-A0A9X7C7M3-F1
#
_entry.id   AF-A0A9X7C7M3-F1
#
_cell.length_a   1.000
_cell.length_b   1.000
_cell.length_c   1.000
_cell.angle_alpha   90.00
_cell.angle_beta   90.00
_cell.angle_gamma   90.00
#
_symmetry.space_group_name_H-M   'P 1'
#
loop_
_entity.id
_entity.type
_entity.pdbx_description
1 polymer ?
#
loop_
_entity_poly.entity_id
_entity_poly.type
_entity_poly.pdbx_seq_one_letter_code
_entity_poly.pdbx_strand_id
1 'polypeptide(L)'
;MEIRKKLVDPSKYGIKCPNTMTPEFITVHNTYNDASAENEISYMIGNNNSVSFHVAVDDKEAVQGIPFDRNAWHAGDGNGNGNRKSIGVEICYSLSGGDRYYKAEDNAAIVIAQLMKQFNIPISNVRTHKSWSGKHCPHRMLDEGRVDQFIEKINKAFNEDNNKPLQPKGLGIATSKYPEGWGINLYSGPGKGAWFTGHVINTKMPYLIIDAAWYGGNENMLCLGWEAWAKEEHFEVEWFHAYSKYPAGYGINTYDGPNGNYKGNVDGSYPYGIFARKDGYIDIGQNTWVKEEHFNVR
;
A
#
# COMPACT_ATOMS: atom_id res chain seq x y z
N MET A 1 -6.15 4.10 -1.65
CA MET A 1 -5.16 4.68 -2.59
C MET A 1 -3.79 4.05 -2.35
N GLU A 2 -2.80 4.28 -3.22
CA GLU A 2 -1.41 3.83 -2.95
C GLU A 2 -0.72 4.80 -1.99
N ILE A 3 0.11 4.28 -1.07
CA ILE A 3 1.00 5.08 -0.22
C ILE A 3 2.40 5.02 -0.82
N ARG A 4 2.80 6.09 -1.51
CA ARG A 4 4.13 6.19 -2.13
C ARG A 4 5.20 6.34 -1.05
N LYS A 5 6.33 5.65 -1.21
CA LYS A 5 7.44 5.70 -0.25
C LYS A 5 8.45 6.78 -0.65
N LYS A 6 8.77 7.67 0.29
CA LYS A 6 9.88 8.62 0.25
C LYS A 6 10.56 8.68 1.62
N LEU A 7 11.10 7.53 2.03
CA LEU A 7 11.59 7.32 3.38
C LEU A 7 12.81 8.19 3.69
N VAL A 8 12.92 8.62 4.95
CA VAL A 8 14.10 9.30 5.48
C VAL A 8 15.34 8.41 5.38
N ASP A 9 16.48 9.03 5.11
CA ASP A 9 17.77 8.34 5.10
C ASP A 9 18.10 7.72 6.48
N PRO A 10 18.55 6.45 6.55
CA PRO A 10 18.90 5.78 7.80
C PRO A 10 19.89 6.55 8.69
N SER A 11 20.79 7.36 8.11
CA SER A 11 21.71 8.22 8.87
C SER A 11 21.00 9.22 9.78
N LYS A 12 19.74 9.55 9.48
CA LYS A 12 18.91 10.46 10.27
C LYS A 12 17.94 9.76 11.23
N TYR A 13 17.94 8.43 11.31
CA TYR A 13 17.06 7.70 12.23
C TYR A 13 17.24 8.14 13.67
N GLY A 14 18.47 8.42 14.11
CA GLY A 14 18.75 8.91 15.47
C GLY A 14 18.04 10.22 15.83
N ILE A 15 17.65 11.02 14.84
CA ILE A 15 16.97 12.31 15.01
C ILE A 15 15.47 12.16 14.76
N LYS A 16 15.10 11.48 13.67
CA LYS A 16 13.74 11.46 13.12
C LYS A 16 12.87 10.34 13.66
N CYS A 17 13.46 9.18 13.95
CA CYS A 17 12.73 7.98 14.32
C CYS A 17 13.63 7.01 15.08
N PRO A 18 14.20 7.38 16.25
CA PRO A 18 15.28 6.61 16.88
C PRO A 18 14.83 5.25 17.43
N ASN A 19 13.56 5.09 17.75
CA ASN A 19 13.03 3.89 18.39
C ASN A 19 12.24 3.02 17.42
N THR A 20 12.32 1.70 17.59
CA THR A 20 11.35 0.77 17.01
C THR A 20 9.97 0.96 17.63
N MET A 21 8.94 0.57 16.89
CA MET A 21 7.54 0.70 17.27
C MET A 21 6.73 -0.46 16.72
N THR A 22 5.84 -1.00 17.54
CA THR A 22 4.69 -1.79 17.08
C THR A 22 3.46 -0.87 17.16
N PRO A 23 2.86 -0.49 16.02
CA PRO A 23 1.71 0.43 16.02
C PRO A 23 0.52 -0.13 16.81
N GLU A 24 0.01 0.64 17.77
CA GLU A 24 -1.24 0.37 18.50
C GLU A 24 -2.31 1.45 18.24
N PHE A 25 -1.90 2.62 17.74
CA PHE A 25 -2.74 3.79 17.51
C PHE A 25 -2.45 4.46 16.16
N ILE A 26 -3.37 5.31 15.72
CA ILE A 26 -3.14 6.23 14.60
C ILE A 26 -3.48 7.64 15.10
N THR A 27 -2.61 8.61 14.86
CA THR A 27 -2.82 10.01 15.25
C THR A 27 -3.03 10.88 14.03
N VAL A 28 -4.18 11.56 13.98
CA VAL A 28 -4.58 12.47 12.91
C VAL A 28 -4.10 13.88 13.23
N HIS A 29 -3.51 14.53 12.24
CA HIS A 29 -3.02 15.91 12.30
C HIS A 29 -3.50 16.72 11.10
N ASN A 30 -3.42 18.04 11.26
CA ASN A 30 -3.54 18.99 10.16
C ASN A 30 -2.24 19.80 10.13
N THR A 31 -1.67 19.94 8.94
CA THR A 31 -0.35 20.56 8.75
C THR A 31 -0.29 22.02 9.21
N TYR A 32 -1.43 22.70 9.29
CA TYR A 32 -1.53 24.16 9.40
C TYR A 32 -0.72 24.86 8.28
N ASN A 33 -0.73 24.27 7.08
CA ASN A 33 0.03 24.74 5.93
C ASN A 33 -0.73 24.46 4.62
N ASP A 34 -0.28 25.06 3.52
CA ASP A 34 -0.83 24.89 2.16
C ASP A 34 0.16 24.20 1.19
N ALA A 35 1.08 23.40 1.72
CA ALA A 35 1.99 22.57 0.93
C ALA A 35 1.36 21.21 0.55
N SER A 36 1.88 20.59 -0.51
CA SER A 36 1.54 19.21 -0.90
C SER A 36 2.17 18.18 0.02
N ALA A 37 1.68 16.93 -0.04
CA ALA A 37 2.23 15.81 0.72
C ALA A 37 3.70 15.56 0.39
N GLU A 38 4.08 15.65 -0.90
CA GLU A 38 5.48 15.57 -1.34
C GLU A 38 6.36 16.63 -0.67
N ASN A 39 5.89 17.88 -0.58
CA ASN A 39 6.67 18.97 0.01
C ASN A 39 6.78 18.83 1.53
N GLU A 40 5.70 18.46 2.20
CA GLU A 40 5.69 18.21 3.65
C GLU A 40 6.69 17.09 4.01
N ILE A 41 6.66 15.97 3.30
CA ILE A 41 7.61 14.87 3.52
C ILE A 41 9.04 15.27 3.16
N SER A 42 9.25 15.92 2.01
CA SER A 42 10.59 16.35 1.58
C SER A 42 11.24 17.29 2.60
N TYR A 43 10.48 18.27 3.10
CA TYR A 43 10.95 19.16 4.14
C TYR A 43 11.26 18.39 5.43
N MET A 44 10.33 17.54 5.87
CA MET A 44 10.45 16.78 7.12
C MET A 44 11.68 15.87 7.13
N ILE A 45 11.93 15.10 6.07
CA ILE A 45 13.10 14.21 5.98
C ILE A 45 14.40 14.99 5.69
N GLY A 46 14.31 16.13 5.02
CA GLY A 46 15.44 16.96 4.60
C GLY A 46 16.09 17.77 5.74
N ASN A 47 15.32 18.17 6.76
CA ASN A 47 15.84 18.94 7.89
C ASN A 47 16.41 18.05 9.02
N ASN A 48 17.00 18.66 10.06
CA ASN A 48 17.63 17.98 11.21
C ASN A 48 16.90 18.23 12.54
N ASN A 49 15.62 18.61 12.50
CA ASN A 49 14.80 18.80 13.69
C ASN A 49 14.27 17.45 14.20
N SER A 50 14.15 17.28 15.52
CA SER A 50 13.45 16.14 16.15
C SER A 50 11.92 16.30 16.08
N VAL A 51 11.43 16.49 14.86
CA VAL A 51 10.01 16.59 14.48
C VAL A 51 9.83 15.77 13.22
N SER A 52 8.87 14.85 13.23
CA SER A 52 8.61 13.91 12.14
C SER A 52 7.21 13.33 12.24
N PHE A 53 6.69 12.82 11.11
CA PHE A 53 5.41 12.13 11.00
C PHE A 53 5.53 11.05 9.93
N HIS A 54 4.69 10.02 9.99
CA HIS A 54 4.85 8.85 9.13
C HIS A 54 4.39 9.09 7.71
N VAL A 55 3.22 9.72 7.54
CA VAL A 55 2.59 9.94 6.24
C VAL A 55 2.01 11.34 6.16
N ALA A 56 2.20 12.01 5.02
CA ALA A 56 1.41 13.17 4.63
C ALA A 56 0.43 12.78 3.52
N VAL A 57 -0.78 13.32 3.57
CA VAL A 57 -1.84 13.06 2.58
C VAL A 57 -2.37 14.38 2.05
N ASP A 58 -2.45 14.48 0.73
CA ASP A 58 -3.00 15.64 0.03
C ASP A 58 -4.16 15.24 -0.91
N ASP A 59 -4.61 16.16 -1.75
CA ASP A 59 -5.76 15.94 -2.63
C ASP A 59 -5.50 14.93 -3.77
N LYS A 60 -4.25 14.49 -3.94
CA LYS A 60 -3.80 13.64 -5.06
C LYS A 60 -3.10 12.37 -4.60
N GLU A 61 -2.26 12.44 -3.59
CA GLU A 61 -1.40 11.33 -3.17
C GLU A 61 -1.23 11.22 -1.66
N ALA A 62 -0.66 10.09 -1.23
CA ALA A 62 -0.22 9.83 0.13
C ALA A 62 1.26 9.45 0.10
N VAL A 63 2.08 10.09 0.92
CA VAL A 63 3.55 9.96 0.88
C VAL A 63 4.07 9.57 2.26
N GLN A 64 4.75 8.44 2.35
CA GLN A 64 5.36 7.93 3.58
C GLN A 64 6.81 8.40 3.72
N GLY A 65 7.12 9.07 4.83
CA GLY A 65 8.47 9.57 5.17
C GLY A 65 9.18 8.80 6.28
N ILE A 66 8.44 8.16 7.19
CA ILE A 66 9.01 7.36 8.29
C ILE A 66 8.51 5.91 8.18
N PRO A 67 9.37 4.89 8.32
CA PRO A 67 8.95 3.49 8.42
C PRO A 67 7.93 3.27 9.54
N PHE A 68 6.90 2.47 9.31
CA PHE A 68 5.81 2.25 10.29
C PHE A 68 6.23 1.43 11.51
N ASP A 69 7.32 0.67 11.41
CA ASP A 69 7.94 -0.07 12.51
C ASP A 69 8.88 0.80 13.37
N ARG A 70 8.86 2.13 13.16
CA ARG A 70 9.63 3.11 13.93
C ARG A 70 8.75 4.24 14.42
N ASN A 71 9.16 4.84 15.52
CA ASN A 71 8.47 5.99 16.12
C ASN A 71 8.61 7.25 15.25
N ALA A 72 7.74 8.24 15.46
CA ALA A 72 7.94 9.59 14.95
C ALA A 72 7.67 10.61 16.07
N TRP A 73 8.13 11.85 15.89
CA TRP A 73 8.02 12.94 16.86
C TRP A 73 6.95 13.94 16.43
N HIS A 74 5.68 13.62 16.72
CA HIS A 74 4.52 14.42 16.27
C HIS A 74 3.48 14.72 17.34
N ALA A 75 3.35 13.92 18.40
CA ALA A 75 2.21 13.98 19.34
C ALA A 75 2.43 14.91 20.54
N GLY A 76 3.66 15.38 20.74
CA GLY A 76 3.99 16.32 21.82
C GLY A 76 3.91 15.73 23.24
N ASP A 77 3.85 14.39 23.38
CA ASP A 77 3.71 13.68 24.66
C ASP A 77 5.02 13.03 25.13
N GLY A 78 6.17 13.51 24.65
CA GLY A 78 7.48 12.95 24.99
C GLY A 78 7.59 11.48 24.58
N ASN A 79 7.83 10.58 25.54
CA ASN A 79 7.86 9.13 25.32
C ASN A 79 6.50 8.45 25.57
N GLY A 80 5.40 9.20 25.58
CA GLY A 80 4.04 8.67 25.69
C GLY A 80 3.60 7.87 24.45
N ASN A 81 2.40 7.30 24.54
CA ASN A 81 1.84 6.42 23.51
C ASN A 81 1.64 7.12 22.16
N GLY A 82 1.40 8.44 22.14
CA GLY A 82 1.28 9.21 20.90
C GLY A 82 2.55 9.11 20.06
N ASN A 83 3.70 9.52 20.60
CA ASN A 83 4.97 9.42 19.87
C ASN A 83 5.51 7.99 19.74
N ARG A 84 5.23 7.10 20.71
CA ARG A 84 5.91 5.80 20.81
C ARG A 84 5.12 4.61 20.30
N LYS A 85 3.82 4.77 20.07
CA LYS A 85 2.92 3.68 19.67
C LYS A 85 1.91 4.08 18.60
N SER A 86 1.96 5.31 18.07
CA SER A 86 1.02 5.76 17.05
C SER A 86 1.68 6.09 15.71
N ILE A 87 0.95 5.82 14.64
CA ILE A 87 1.30 6.29 13.30
C ILE A 87 0.72 7.71 13.12
N GLY A 88 1.58 8.70 12.90
CA GLY A 88 1.19 10.08 12.63
C GLY A 88 0.83 10.31 11.16
N VAL A 89 -0.39 10.76 10.90
CA VAL A 89 -0.92 11.11 9.58
C VAL A 89 -1.22 12.60 9.51
N GLU A 90 -0.51 13.32 8.65
CA GLU A 90 -0.68 14.76 8.39
C GLU A 90 -1.60 14.99 7.19
N ILE A 91 -2.67 15.77 7.39
CA ILE A 91 -3.60 16.18 6.31
C ILE A 91 -3.21 17.59 5.83
N CYS A 92 -2.86 17.67 4.56
CA CYS A 92 -2.34 18.88 3.90
C CYS A 92 -3.43 19.93 3.62
N TYR A 93 -3.02 21.14 3.24
CA TYR A 93 -3.90 22.26 2.83
C TYR A 93 -4.84 22.80 3.91
N SER A 94 -4.63 22.43 5.16
CA SER A 94 -5.53 22.80 6.25
C SER A 94 -5.46 24.29 6.63
N LEU A 95 -4.42 25.04 6.22
CA LEU A 95 -4.33 26.47 6.53
C LEU A 95 -5.42 27.26 5.80
N SER A 96 -5.41 27.24 4.46
CA SER A 96 -6.44 27.89 3.65
C SER A 96 -7.73 27.06 3.54
N GLY A 97 -7.64 25.74 3.69
CA GLY A 97 -8.78 24.84 3.54
C GLY A 97 -9.23 24.70 2.08
N GLY A 98 -10.56 24.72 1.87
CA GLY A 98 -11.18 24.59 0.56
C GLY A 98 -11.14 23.16 0.01
N ASP A 99 -11.53 23.01 -1.26
CA ASP A 99 -11.75 21.69 -1.89
C ASP A 99 -10.54 20.75 -1.80
N ARG A 100 -9.33 21.32 -1.89
CA ARG A 100 -8.09 20.55 -1.74
C ARG A 100 -7.95 19.93 -0.35
N TYR A 101 -8.28 20.68 0.70
CA TYR A 101 -8.27 20.15 2.07
C TYR A 101 -9.32 19.06 2.26
N TYR A 102 -10.56 19.28 1.84
CA TYR A 102 -11.62 18.29 2.04
C TYR A 102 -11.36 17.00 1.25
N LYS A 103 -10.75 17.11 0.06
CA LYS A 103 -10.30 15.95 -0.70
C LYS A 103 -9.09 15.26 -0.06
N ALA A 104 -8.15 16.02 0.50
CA ALA A 104 -7.05 15.45 1.31
C ALA A 104 -7.57 14.72 2.55
N GLU A 105 -8.61 15.26 3.19
CA GLU A 105 -9.32 14.62 4.31
C GLU A 105 -9.97 13.31 3.84
N ASP A 106 -10.70 13.28 2.73
CA ASP A 106 -11.28 12.04 2.18
C ASP A 106 -10.20 10.99 1.87
N ASN A 107 -9.10 11.40 1.26
CA ASN A 107 -7.95 10.54 0.99
C ASN A 107 -7.32 10.01 2.28
N ALA A 108 -7.19 10.86 3.30
CA ALA A 108 -6.63 10.47 4.59
C ALA A 108 -7.50 9.42 5.30
N ALA A 109 -8.84 9.50 5.18
CA ALA A 109 -9.72 8.47 5.70
C ALA A 109 -9.45 7.09 5.07
N ILE A 110 -9.19 7.05 3.76
CA ILE A 110 -8.81 5.81 3.05
C ILE A 110 -7.46 5.29 3.54
N VAL A 111 -6.45 6.17 3.68
CA VAL A 111 -5.12 5.79 4.18
C VAL A 111 -5.19 5.24 5.60
N ILE A 112 -5.94 5.90 6.49
CA ILE A 112 -6.11 5.45 7.88
C ILE A 112 -6.81 4.08 7.92
N ALA A 113 -7.85 3.86 7.11
CA ALA A 113 -8.50 2.56 7.02
C ALA A 113 -7.54 1.44 6.56
N GLN A 114 -6.65 1.72 5.61
CA GLN A 114 -5.62 0.77 5.17
C GLN A 114 -4.62 0.45 6.30
N LEU A 115 -4.16 1.47 7.03
CA LEU A 115 -3.27 1.31 8.18
C LEU A 115 -3.93 0.53 9.32
N MET A 116 -5.21 0.79 9.60
CA MET A 116 -5.99 0.03 10.57
C MET A 116 -6.00 -1.46 10.25
N LYS A 117 -6.20 -1.82 8.98
CA LYS A 117 -6.16 -3.23 8.55
C LYS A 117 -4.77 -3.83 8.64
N GLN A 118 -3.77 -3.13 8.10
CA GLN A 118 -2.40 -3.60 8.06
C GLN A 118 -1.84 -3.92 9.45
N PHE A 119 -2.19 -3.11 10.45
CA PHE A 119 -1.68 -3.22 11.82
C PHE A 119 -2.71 -3.72 12.83
N ASN A 120 -3.90 -4.13 12.37
CA ASN A 120 -5.02 -4.57 13.22
C ASN A 120 -5.37 -3.54 14.33
N ILE A 121 -5.43 -2.26 13.98
CA ILE A 121 -5.75 -1.16 14.90
C ILE A 121 -7.26 -0.89 14.85
N PRO A 122 -7.98 -0.95 15.98
CA PRO A 122 -9.41 -0.67 16.01
C PRO A 122 -9.69 0.83 15.85
N ILE A 123 -10.88 1.19 15.37
CA ILE A 123 -11.29 2.58 15.19
C ILE A 123 -11.21 3.42 16.48
N SER A 124 -11.42 2.79 17.65
CA SER A 124 -11.27 3.40 18.98
C SER A 124 -9.85 3.90 19.29
N ASN A 125 -8.86 3.44 18.51
CA ASN A 125 -7.46 3.79 18.61
C ASN A 125 -7.01 4.78 17.52
N VAL A 126 -7.94 5.27 16.69
CA VAL A 126 -7.72 6.48 15.88
C VAL A 126 -7.97 7.70 16.78
N ARG A 127 -6.95 8.54 16.93
CA ARG A 127 -6.91 9.63 17.91
C ARG A 127 -6.50 10.93 17.24
N THR A 128 -6.87 12.05 17.83
CA THR A 128 -6.36 13.37 17.44
C THR A 128 -5.10 13.70 18.20
N HIS A 129 -4.22 14.55 17.66
CA HIS A 129 -3.09 15.10 18.43
C HIS A 129 -3.58 15.73 19.75
N LYS A 130 -4.68 16.48 19.70
CA LYS A 130 -5.31 17.09 20.89
C LYS A 130 -5.54 16.10 22.04
N SER A 131 -5.89 14.85 21.74
CA SER A 131 -6.12 13.83 22.77
C SER A 131 -4.86 13.36 23.50
N TRP A 132 -3.67 13.59 22.94
CA TRP A 132 -2.38 13.23 23.55
C TRP A 132 -1.80 14.36 24.40
N SER A 133 -1.73 15.57 23.84
CA SER A 133 -1.01 16.70 24.47
C SER A 133 -1.87 17.94 24.74
N GLY A 134 -3.14 17.94 24.32
CA GLY A 134 -4.01 19.11 24.40
C GLY A 134 -3.80 20.15 23.29
N LYS A 135 -2.78 20.01 22.43
CA LYS A 135 -2.57 20.90 21.27
C LYS A 135 -3.84 20.92 20.40
N HIS A 136 -4.29 22.10 19.98
CA HIS A 136 -5.46 22.24 19.09
C HIS A 136 -5.14 21.77 17.65
N CYS A 137 -5.05 20.46 17.48
CA CYS A 137 -4.74 19.78 16.23
C CYS A 137 -5.49 18.43 16.18
N PRO A 138 -6.15 18.06 15.06
CA PRO A 138 -6.23 18.74 13.76
C PRO A 138 -7.11 20.00 13.78
N HIS A 139 -6.51 21.18 13.59
CA HIS A 139 -7.15 22.47 13.91
C HIS A 139 -8.45 22.71 13.12
N ARG A 140 -8.41 22.56 11.79
CA ARG A 140 -9.57 22.81 10.93
C ARG A 140 -10.71 21.83 11.20
N MET A 141 -10.40 20.54 11.40
CA MET A 141 -11.42 19.56 11.76
C MET A 141 -12.08 19.90 13.11
N LEU A 142 -11.32 20.42 14.07
CA LEU A 142 -11.83 20.81 15.38
C LEU A 142 -12.67 22.09 15.27
N ASP A 143 -12.21 23.07 14.51
CA ASP A 143 -12.91 24.36 14.31
C ASP A 143 -14.23 24.18 13.56
N GLU A 144 -14.26 23.27 12.59
CA GLU A 144 -15.44 22.97 11.79
C GLU A 144 -16.32 21.86 12.38
N GLY A 145 -15.93 21.28 13.53
CA GLY A 145 -16.70 20.21 14.19
C GLY A 145 -16.79 18.90 13.39
N ARG A 146 -15.77 18.57 12.59
CA ARG A 146 -15.77 17.46 11.62
C ARG A 146 -15.16 16.16 12.13
N VAL A 147 -14.72 16.10 13.39
CA VAL A 147 -14.04 14.91 13.93
C VAL A 147 -14.91 13.66 13.82
N ASP A 148 -16.18 13.73 14.22
CA ASP A 148 -17.09 12.57 14.15
C ASP A 148 -17.37 12.15 12.70
N GLN A 149 -17.60 13.13 11.81
CA GLN A 149 -17.78 12.89 10.38
C GLN A 149 -16.55 12.22 9.75
N PHE A 150 -15.36 12.59 10.19
CA PHE A 150 -14.13 11.97 9.71
C PHE A 150 -13.97 10.52 10.21
N ILE A 151 -14.33 10.24 11.46
CA ILE A 151 -14.37 8.87 11.98
C ILE A 151 -15.39 8.03 11.19
N GLU A 152 -16.55 8.58 10.82
CA GLU A 152 -17.52 7.92 9.94
C GLU A 152 -16.93 7.64 8.56
N LYS A 153 -16.20 8.58 7.96
CA LYS A 153 -15.50 8.36 6.68
C LYS A 153 -14.47 7.23 6.78
N ILE A 154 -13.71 7.17 7.87
CA ILE A 154 -12.75 6.08 8.11
C ILE A 154 -13.49 4.75 8.24
N ASN A 155 -14.55 4.68 9.05
CA ASN A 155 -15.35 3.46 9.20
C ASN A 155 -15.96 3.03 7.86
N LYS A 156 -16.47 3.97 7.07
CA LYS A 156 -16.97 3.72 5.73
C LYS A 156 -15.86 3.16 4.84
N ALA A 157 -14.71 3.81 4.76
CA ALA A 157 -13.57 3.31 3.97
C ALA A 157 -13.10 1.92 4.45
N PHE A 158 -13.04 1.69 5.76
CA PHE A 158 -12.68 0.40 6.36
C PHE A 158 -13.67 -0.69 5.97
N ASN A 159 -14.97 -0.41 6.03
CA ASN A 159 -16.06 -1.34 5.75
C ASN A 159 -16.37 -1.53 4.25
N GLU A 160 -16.27 -0.48 3.44
CA GLU A 160 -16.35 -0.58 1.97
C GLU A 160 -15.23 -1.46 1.42
N ASP A 161 -14.09 -1.45 2.09
CA ASP A 161 -12.95 -2.31 1.83
C ASP A 161 -13.06 -3.66 2.61
N ASN A 162 -14.10 -3.88 3.45
CA ASN A 162 -14.46 -5.19 4.04
C ASN A 162 -15.55 -5.91 3.22
N ASN A 163 -16.38 -5.16 2.48
CA ASN A 163 -17.32 -5.71 1.49
C ASN A 163 -16.67 -5.92 0.11
N LYS A 164 -15.43 -5.51 -0.07
CA LYS A 164 -14.57 -5.94 -1.17
C LYS A 164 -13.49 -6.82 -0.56
N PRO A 165 -13.31 -8.09 -0.99
CA PRO A 165 -12.17 -8.87 -0.54
C PRO A 165 -10.91 -8.07 -0.83
N LEU A 166 -9.99 -7.98 0.14
CA LEU A 166 -8.69 -7.34 -0.03
C LEU A 166 -8.02 -8.02 -1.23
N GLN A 167 -8.07 -7.36 -2.38
CA GLN A 167 -7.63 -7.93 -3.65
C GLN A 167 -6.12 -8.08 -3.55
N PRO A 168 -5.56 -9.29 -3.46
CA PRO A 168 -4.13 -9.43 -3.33
C PRO A 168 -3.47 -8.77 -4.55
N LYS A 169 -2.49 -7.89 -4.30
CA LYS A 169 -1.79 -7.13 -5.35
C LYS A 169 -0.63 -7.95 -5.89
N GLY A 170 -0.92 -8.96 -6.70
CA GLY A 170 0.06 -9.84 -7.34
C GLY A 170 -0.62 -10.87 -8.22
N LEU A 171 0.16 -11.86 -8.66
CA LEU A 171 -0.30 -12.98 -9.49
C LEU A 171 -0.60 -14.23 -8.64
N GLY A 172 0.08 -14.38 -7.50
CA GLY A 172 -0.07 -15.50 -6.58
C GLY A 172 0.93 -15.45 -5.43
N ILE A 173 0.96 -16.51 -4.63
CA ILE A 173 1.94 -16.72 -3.56
C ILE A 173 2.86 -17.88 -3.91
N ALA A 174 4.17 -17.64 -3.88
CA ALA A 174 5.21 -18.63 -4.10
C ALA A 174 5.84 -19.07 -2.77
N THR A 175 5.87 -20.38 -2.51
CA THR A 175 6.53 -20.97 -1.33
C THR A 175 7.59 -21.95 -1.79
N SER A 176 8.79 -21.91 -1.21
CA SER A 176 9.88 -22.83 -1.55
C SER A 176 9.45 -24.30 -1.34
N LYS A 177 9.65 -25.14 -2.37
CA LYS A 177 9.45 -26.60 -2.29
C LYS A 177 10.49 -27.28 -1.39
N TYR A 178 11.64 -26.65 -1.20
CA TYR A 178 12.76 -27.26 -0.51
C TYR A 178 12.69 -27.05 1.01
N PRO A 179 13.34 -27.93 1.81
CA PRO A 179 13.50 -27.71 3.25
C PRO A 179 14.24 -26.40 3.56
N GLU A 180 14.04 -25.85 4.77
CA GLU A 180 14.79 -24.66 5.20
C GLU A 180 16.30 -24.88 5.11
N GLY A 181 17.03 -23.83 4.70
CA GLY A 181 18.46 -23.86 4.43
C GLY A 181 18.84 -24.18 2.99
N TRP A 182 17.94 -24.72 2.17
CA TRP A 182 18.19 -24.93 0.73
C TRP A 182 17.93 -23.65 -0.07
N GLY A 183 18.97 -23.17 -0.74
CA GLY A 183 18.95 -21.90 -1.46
C GLY A 183 18.35 -21.98 -2.87
N ILE A 184 17.45 -21.06 -3.19
CA ILE A 184 16.99 -20.75 -4.55
C ILE A 184 17.64 -19.44 -4.98
N ASN A 185 18.36 -19.47 -6.11
CA ASN A 185 19.05 -18.29 -6.63
C ASN A 185 18.09 -17.24 -7.17
N LEU A 186 18.37 -15.97 -6.87
CA LEU A 186 17.66 -14.82 -7.41
C LEU A 186 18.46 -14.14 -8.52
N TYR A 187 17.80 -13.82 -9.62
CA TYR A 187 18.35 -13.25 -10.84
C TYR A 187 17.83 -11.82 -11.06
N SER A 188 18.62 -11.00 -11.75
CA SER A 188 18.33 -9.59 -12.01
C SER A 188 17.22 -9.32 -13.02
N GLY A 189 16.71 -10.38 -13.66
CA GLY A 189 15.70 -10.28 -14.69
C GLY A 189 15.20 -11.66 -15.12
N PRO A 190 14.18 -11.71 -15.99
CA PRO A 190 13.76 -12.95 -16.59
C PRO A 190 14.67 -13.32 -17.78
N GLY A 191 14.99 -14.60 -17.92
CA GLY A 191 15.60 -15.18 -19.12
C GLY A 191 17.14 -15.21 -19.17
N LYS A 192 17.67 -15.56 -20.35
CA LYS A 192 19.07 -16.00 -20.54
C LYS A 192 20.16 -14.93 -20.29
N GLY A 193 19.79 -13.66 -20.30
CA GLY A 193 20.70 -12.54 -20.04
C GLY A 193 20.79 -12.13 -18.57
N ALA A 194 19.97 -12.73 -17.70
CA ALA A 194 19.93 -12.37 -16.29
C ALA A 194 21.16 -12.88 -15.54
N TRP A 195 21.70 -12.04 -14.66
CA TRP A 195 22.84 -12.39 -13.81
C TRP A 195 22.37 -12.70 -12.39
N PHE A 196 23.10 -13.57 -11.70
CA PHE A 196 22.81 -13.93 -10.31
C PHE A 196 23.07 -12.73 -9.38
N THR A 197 22.04 -12.32 -8.64
CA THR A 197 22.07 -11.11 -7.81
C THR A 197 22.98 -11.19 -6.58
N GLY A 198 23.53 -12.37 -6.27
CA GLY A 198 24.19 -12.64 -4.99
C GLY A 198 23.24 -13.05 -3.87
N HIS A 199 21.92 -12.97 -4.09
CA HIS A 199 20.90 -13.28 -3.09
C HIS A 199 20.22 -14.63 -3.34
N VAL A 200 19.89 -15.30 -2.24
CA VAL A 200 19.19 -16.60 -2.27
C VAL A 200 17.98 -16.59 -1.33
N ILE A 201 16.93 -17.29 -1.72
CA ILE A 201 15.82 -17.64 -0.81
C ILE A 201 16.18 -18.98 -0.17
N ASN A 202 16.35 -19.01 1.15
CA ASN A 202 16.69 -20.22 1.90
C ASN A 202 15.69 -20.52 3.04
N THR A 203 14.51 -19.88 3.00
CA THR A 203 13.44 -20.08 3.97
C THR A 203 12.18 -20.60 3.27
N LYS A 204 11.23 -21.12 4.05
CA LYS A 204 9.88 -21.44 3.58
C LYS A 204 8.89 -20.28 3.71
N MET A 205 9.37 -19.05 3.89
CA MET A 205 8.46 -17.91 3.93
C MET A 205 7.74 -17.75 2.58
N PRO A 206 6.42 -17.51 2.56
CA PRO A 206 5.69 -17.26 1.34
C PRO A 206 6.05 -15.89 0.76
N TYR A 207 6.22 -15.82 -0.57
CA TYR A 207 6.52 -14.61 -1.32
C TYR A 207 5.37 -14.25 -2.25
N LEU A 208 5.01 -12.97 -2.28
CA LEU A 208 4.06 -12.44 -3.25
C LEU A 208 4.71 -12.37 -4.64
N ILE A 209 4.08 -12.99 -5.63
CA ILE A 209 4.50 -12.89 -7.03
C ILE A 209 3.98 -11.57 -7.58
N ILE A 210 4.89 -10.65 -7.91
CA ILE A 210 4.54 -9.31 -8.41
C ILE A 210 4.55 -9.22 -9.93
N ASP A 211 5.28 -10.12 -10.60
CA ASP A 211 5.34 -10.23 -12.06
C ASP A 211 5.79 -11.66 -12.45
N ALA A 212 5.59 -12.05 -13.70
CA ALA A 212 6.00 -13.35 -14.22
C ALA A 212 6.37 -13.30 -15.71
N ALA A 213 7.30 -14.16 -16.10
CA ALA A 213 7.74 -14.35 -17.47
C ALA A 213 7.49 -15.79 -17.90
N TRP A 214 6.68 -15.94 -18.95
CA TRP A 214 6.16 -17.22 -19.40
C TRP A 214 6.91 -17.71 -20.63
N TYR A 215 7.91 -18.57 -20.43
CA TYR A 215 8.71 -19.16 -21.51
C TYR A 215 8.28 -20.60 -21.86
N GLY A 216 7.45 -21.21 -21.02
CA GLY A 216 7.01 -22.59 -21.14
C GLY A 216 7.97 -23.59 -20.51
N GLY A 217 7.47 -24.79 -20.20
CA GLY A 217 8.24 -25.84 -19.53
C GLY A 217 8.79 -25.37 -18.17
N ASN A 218 10.06 -25.67 -17.91
CA ASN A 218 10.74 -25.34 -16.64
C ASN A 218 11.49 -23.99 -16.70
N GLU A 219 11.20 -23.16 -17.69
CA GLU A 219 11.90 -21.88 -17.88
C GLU A 219 11.08 -20.68 -17.41
N ASN A 220 9.84 -20.87 -16.96
CA ASN A 220 9.04 -19.81 -16.38
C ASN A 220 9.75 -19.18 -15.18
N MET A 221 9.66 -17.85 -15.06
CA MET A 221 10.28 -17.11 -13.97
C MET A 221 9.27 -16.22 -13.26
N LEU A 222 9.40 -16.15 -11.94
CA LEU A 222 8.56 -15.36 -11.05
C LEU A 222 9.38 -14.20 -10.48
N CYS A 223 8.83 -13.00 -10.51
CA CYS A 223 9.37 -11.86 -9.79
C CYS A 223 8.76 -11.82 -8.39
N LEU A 224 9.62 -11.90 -7.37
CA LEU A 224 9.21 -12.03 -5.96
C LEU A 224 9.40 -10.72 -5.17
N GLY A 225 9.51 -9.59 -5.87
CA GLY A 225 9.80 -8.27 -5.31
C GLY A 225 11.17 -7.75 -5.75
N TRP A 226 11.35 -6.42 -5.74
CA TRP A 226 12.66 -5.76 -5.98
C TRP A 226 13.33 -6.16 -7.32
N GLU A 227 12.53 -6.51 -8.33
CA GLU A 227 13.04 -7.03 -9.62
C GLU A 227 13.94 -8.27 -9.47
N ALA A 228 13.77 -9.03 -8.39
CA ALA A 228 14.46 -10.30 -8.17
C ALA A 228 13.61 -11.46 -8.71
N TRP A 229 14.21 -12.23 -9.63
CA TRP A 229 13.54 -13.30 -10.37
C TRP A 229 14.06 -14.67 -9.98
N ALA A 230 13.17 -15.65 -9.86
CA ALA A 230 13.54 -17.05 -9.66
C ALA A 230 12.73 -17.96 -10.59
N LYS A 231 13.27 -19.14 -10.92
CA LYS A 231 12.52 -20.12 -11.71
C LYS A 231 11.30 -20.62 -10.93
N GLU A 232 10.14 -20.64 -11.58
CA GLU A 232 8.87 -21.10 -11.02
C GLU A 232 8.96 -22.54 -10.49
N GLU A 233 9.76 -23.39 -11.15
CA GLU A 233 9.86 -24.82 -10.83
C GLU A 233 10.27 -25.10 -9.37
N HIS A 234 10.95 -24.14 -8.72
CA HIS A 234 11.41 -24.23 -7.34
C HIS A 234 10.32 -23.92 -6.29
N PHE A 235 9.13 -23.49 -6.71
CA PHE A 235 8.07 -23.05 -5.82
C PHE A 235 6.79 -23.89 -5.95
N GLU A 236 6.12 -24.12 -4.83
CA GLU A 236 4.68 -24.38 -4.78
C GLU A 236 3.98 -23.03 -4.89
N VAL A 237 3.10 -22.90 -5.89
CA VAL A 237 2.45 -21.63 -6.19
C VAL A 237 0.95 -21.73 -5.98
N GLU A 238 0.43 -20.83 -5.15
CA GLU A 238 -1.00 -20.57 -5.02
C GLU A 238 -1.36 -19.37 -5.92
N TRP A 239 -1.96 -19.65 -7.08
CA TRP A 239 -2.32 -18.62 -8.05
C TRP A 239 -3.61 -17.90 -7.65
N PHE A 240 -3.60 -16.58 -7.75
CA PHE A 240 -4.81 -15.80 -7.63
C PHE A 240 -5.64 -15.88 -8.91
N HIS A 241 -6.94 -15.80 -8.72
CA HIS A 241 -7.90 -15.88 -9.82
C HIS A 241 -8.85 -14.69 -9.78
N ALA A 242 -9.15 -14.13 -10.94
CA ALA A 242 -10.09 -13.04 -11.12
C ALA A 242 -11.50 -13.58 -11.34
N TYR A 243 -12.42 -13.25 -10.43
CA TYR A 243 -13.83 -13.60 -10.50
C TYR A 243 -14.65 -12.40 -10.94
N SER A 244 -15.46 -12.52 -11.99
CA SER A 244 -16.33 -11.43 -12.44
C SER A 244 -17.24 -10.93 -11.31
N LYS A 245 -17.42 -9.61 -11.23
CA LYS A 245 -18.45 -8.98 -10.37
C LYS A 245 -19.85 -9.05 -10.97
N TYR A 246 -19.96 -9.41 -12.24
CA TYR A 246 -21.21 -9.53 -12.98
C TYR A 246 -21.60 -11.00 -13.19
N PRO A 247 -22.91 -11.30 -13.31
CA PRO A 247 -23.38 -12.65 -13.56
C PRO A 247 -22.91 -13.20 -14.92
N ALA A 248 -22.95 -14.53 -15.06
CA ALA A 248 -22.69 -15.23 -16.33
C ALA A 248 -23.53 -14.64 -17.48
N GLY A 249 -22.93 -14.51 -18.67
CA GLY A 249 -23.56 -13.86 -19.83
C GLY A 249 -23.45 -12.33 -19.87
N TYR A 250 -23.03 -11.66 -18.79
CA TYR A 250 -22.72 -10.22 -18.84
C TYR A 250 -21.34 -9.99 -19.47
N GLY A 251 -21.32 -9.34 -20.63
CA GLY A 251 -20.09 -9.08 -21.38
C GLY A 251 -19.18 -8.06 -20.72
N ILE A 252 -17.92 -8.44 -20.49
CA ILE A 252 -16.83 -7.58 -20.03
C ILE A 252 -15.84 -7.42 -21.18
N ASN A 253 -15.56 -6.17 -21.57
CA ASN A 253 -14.66 -5.88 -22.68
C ASN A 253 -13.24 -6.37 -22.40
N THR A 254 -12.62 -6.94 -23.41
CA THR A 254 -11.20 -7.30 -23.43
C THR A 254 -10.43 -6.40 -24.40
N TYR A 255 -9.13 -6.31 -24.16
CA TYR A 255 -8.21 -5.43 -24.87
C TYR A 255 -6.93 -6.18 -25.26
N ASP A 256 -6.23 -5.70 -26.30
CA ASP A 256 -4.93 -6.23 -26.74
C ASP A 256 -3.72 -5.73 -25.92
N GLY A 257 -3.99 -4.91 -24.90
CA GLY A 257 -3.02 -4.37 -23.96
C GLY A 257 -3.69 -3.46 -22.94
N PRO A 258 -2.99 -3.04 -21.87
CA PRO A 258 -3.47 -1.97 -20.99
C PRO A 258 -3.70 -0.69 -21.80
N ASN A 259 -4.91 -0.14 -21.73
CA ASN A 259 -5.36 1.00 -22.56
C ASN A 259 -5.22 0.76 -24.08
N GLY A 260 -5.19 -0.50 -24.49
CA GLY A 260 -5.12 -0.93 -25.89
C GLY A 260 -6.46 -0.89 -26.61
N ASN A 261 -6.48 -1.47 -27.80
CA ASN A 261 -7.70 -1.57 -28.61
C ASN A 261 -8.62 -2.67 -28.09
N TYR A 262 -9.91 -2.48 -28.32
CA TYR A 262 -10.91 -3.52 -28.08
C TYR A 262 -10.57 -4.81 -28.85
N LYS A 263 -10.53 -5.93 -28.14
CA LYS A 263 -10.19 -7.26 -28.66
C LYS A 263 -11.38 -8.22 -28.67
N GLY A 264 -12.41 -7.95 -27.88
CA GLY A 264 -13.58 -8.81 -27.72
C GLY A 264 -14.22 -8.67 -26.35
N ASN A 265 -14.89 -9.72 -25.89
CA ASN A 265 -15.51 -9.77 -24.58
C ASN A 265 -15.34 -11.14 -23.91
N VAL A 266 -15.37 -11.14 -22.58
CA VAL A 266 -15.46 -12.32 -21.70
C VAL A 266 -16.67 -12.17 -20.80
N ASP A 267 -17.00 -13.16 -19.97
CA ASP A 267 -18.15 -13.11 -19.07
C ASP A 267 -17.82 -13.66 -17.67
N GLY A 268 -18.82 -13.72 -16.79
CA GLY A 268 -18.65 -14.21 -15.43
C GLY A 268 -18.82 -15.71 -15.23
N SER A 269 -18.81 -16.53 -16.29
CA SER A 269 -19.13 -17.95 -16.18
C SER A 269 -18.06 -18.75 -15.43
N TYR A 270 -16.79 -18.33 -15.51
CA TYR A 270 -15.66 -19.00 -14.86
C TYR A 270 -14.64 -17.97 -14.33
N PRO A 271 -13.87 -18.30 -13.28
CA PRO A 271 -12.73 -17.49 -12.89
C PRO A 271 -11.62 -17.52 -13.93
N TYR A 272 -10.86 -16.43 -14.01
CA TYR A 272 -9.71 -16.30 -14.90
C TYR A 272 -8.41 -16.35 -14.12
N GLY A 273 -7.42 -17.08 -14.63
CA GLY A 273 -6.04 -16.95 -14.14
C GLY A 273 -5.49 -15.55 -14.45
N ILE A 274 -4.51 -15.10 -13.66
CA ILE A 274 -3.89 -13.79 -13.83
C ILE A 274 -2.43 -14.00 -14.25
N PHE A 275 -2.13 -13.70 -15.51
CA PHE A 275 -0.81 -13.94 -16.11
C PHE A 275 0.10 -12.71 -16.06
N ALA A 276 -0.49 -11.51 -16.02
CA ALA A 276 0.21 -10.26 -15.84
C ALA A 276 -0.77 -9.23 -15.26
N ARG A 277 -0.23 -8.17 -14.64
CA ARG A 277 -1.04 -7.09 -14.08
C ARG A 277 -0.34 -5.75 -14.26
N LYS A 278 -1.02 -4.78 -14.86
CA LYS A 278 -0.42 -3.50 -15.24
C LYS A 278 -1.48 -2.42 -15.45
N ASP A 279 -1.23 -1.22 -14.93
CA ASP A 279 -2.05 -0.02 -15.15
C ASP A 279 -3.57 -0.19 -14.90
N GLY A 280 -3.94 -1.00 -13.91
CA GLY A 280 -5.35 -1.30 -13.60
C GLY A 280 -6.00 -2.37 -14.49
N TYR A 281 -5.21 -3.06 -15.31
CA TYR A 281 -5.62 -4.19 -16.12
C TYR A 281 -4.95 -5.48 -15.64
N ILE A 282 -5.62 -6.61 -15.87
CA ILE A 282 -5.09 -7.95 -15.70
C ILE A 282 -5.11 -8.69 -17.05
N ASP A 283 -4.02 -9.37 -17.39
CA ASP A 283 -3.97 -10.31 -18.51
C ASP A 283 -4.54 -11.64 -18.05
N ILE A 284 -5.63 -12.05 -18.68
CA ILE A 284 -6.32 -13.32 -18.41
C ILE A 284 -5.87 -14.44 -19.36
N GLY A 285 -4.81 -14.19 -20.14
CA GLY A 285 -4.13 -15.16 -20.99
C GLY A 285 -4.14 -14.75 -22.46
N GLN A 286 -3.09 -15.17 -23.18
CA GLN A 286 -2.92 -14.89 -24.63
C GLN A 286 -2.95 -13.39 -24.95
N ASN A 287 -2.39 -12.56 -24.06
CA ASN A 287 -2.38 -11.10 -24.19
C ASN A 287 -3.81 -10.54 -24.31
N THR A 288 -4.70 -11.00 -23.44
CA THR A 288 -6.11 -10.61 -23.40
C THR A 288 -6.34 -9.88 -22.08
N TRP A 289 -6.42 -8.56 -22.16
CA TRP A 289 -6.45 -7.70 -20.99
C TRP A 289 -7.87 -7.30 -20.64
N VAL A 290 -8.20 -7.31 -19.36
CA VAL A 290 -9.47 -6.80 -18.84
C VAL A 290 -9.21 -5.77 -17.76
N LYS A 291 -10.12 -4.80 -17.62
CA LYS A 291 -10.04 -3.84 -16.52
C LYS A 291 -10.31 -4.57 -15.21
N GLU A 292 -9.37 -4.47 -14.28
CA GLU A 292 -9.43 -5.18 -13.02
C GLU A 292 -10.64 -4.73 -12.17
N GLU A 293 -11.09 -3.49 -12.32
CA GLU A 293 -12.23 -2.95 -11.57
C GLU A 293 -13.52 -3.78 -11.70
N HIS A 294 -13.64 -4.59 -12.76
CA HIS A 294 -14.76 -5.49 -13.01
C HIS A 294 -14.65 -6.86 -12.33
N PHE A 295 -13.54 -7.13 -11.62
CA PHE A 295 -13.25 -8.43 -11.03
C PHE A 295 -12.98 -8.34 -9.51
N ASN A 296 -13.23 -9.45 -8.84
CA ASN A 296 -12.77 -9.80 -7.51
C ASN A 296 -11.70 -10.91 -7.66
N VAL A 297 -10.44 -10.54 -7.64
CA VAL A 297 -9.24 -11.34 -7.36
C VAL A 297 -9.26 -11.89 -5.93
N ARG A 298 -9.01 -13.18 -5.81
CA ARG A 298 -8.79 -13.90 -4.56
C ARG A 298 -7.92 -15.11 -4.80
#